data_AF-A0A521K7N6-F1
#
_entry.id   AF-A0A521K7N6-F1
#
_cell.length_a   1.000
_cell.length_b   1.000
_cell.length_c   1.000
_cell.angle_alpha   90.00
_cell.angle_beta   90.00
_cell.angle_gamma   90.00
#
_symmetry.space_group_name_H-M   'P 1'
#
loop_
_entity.id
_entity.type
_entity.pdbx_description
1 polymer ?
#
loop_
_entity_poly.entity_id
_entity_poly.type
_entity_poly.pdbx_seq_one_letter_code
_entity_poly.pdbx_strand_id
1 'polypeptide(L)' 'LFKRDHVQVLVATDVAARGLDIVGVSHVINFEIPSTYEDYVHRIGRTGRGGKKGVALTFVEERGARSR' A
#
# COMPACT_ATOMS: atom_id res chain seq x y z
N LEU A 1 16.14 7.74 -3.59
CA LEU A 1 16.45 6.87 -2.43
C LEU A 1 15.76 5.53 -2.58
N PHE A 2 14.42 5.45 -2.43
CA PHE A 2 13.66 4.20 -2.55
C PHE A 2 13.84 3.47 -3.89
N LYS A 3 13.61 4.15 -5.03
CA LYS A 3 13.84 3.57 -6.38
C LYS A 3 15.29 3.13 -6.67
N ARG A 4 16.26 3.56 -5.85
CA ARG A 4 17.69 3.23 -5.99
C ARG A 4 18.12 2.21 -4.93
N ASP A 5 17.18 1.53 -4.29
CA ASP A 5 17.37 0.53 -3.25
C ASP A 5 18.15 0.99 -1.99
N HIS A 6 18.42 2.29 -1.84
CA HIS A 6 19.02 2.84 -0.61
C HIS A 6 18.05 2.85 0.57
N VAL A 7 16.75 2.75 0.30
CA VAL A 7 15.70 2.70 1.31
C VAL A 7 14.77 1.57 0.93
N GLN A 8 14.54 0.63 1.85
CA GLN A 8 13.75 -0.58 1.60
C GLN A 8 12.27 -0.42 1.92
N VAL A 9 11.90 0.62 2.69
CA VAL A 9 10.53 0.87 3.13
C VAL A 9 10.14 2.30 2.81
N LEU A 10 9.01 2.49 2.16
CA LEU A 10 8.41 3.80 1.89
C LEU A 10 7.06 3.89 2.61
N VAL A 11 6.91 4.91 3.44
CA VAL A 11 5.65 5.26 4.10
C VAL A 11 5.07 6.47 3.38
N ALA A 12 3.80 6.40 2.98
CA ALA A 12 3.12 7.47 2.26
C ALA A 12 1.62 7.45 2.53
N THR A 13 0.99 8.62 2.40
CA THR A 13 -0.48 8.76 2.27
C THR A 13 -0.88 8.75 0.80
N ASP A 14 -2.17 8.55 0.49
CA ASP A 14 -2.65 8.58 -0.90
C ASP A 14 -2.31 9.91 -1.60
N VAL A 15 -2.46 11.03 -0.88
CA VAL A 15 -2.15 12.36 -1.40
C VAL A 15 -0.66 12.46 -1.73
N ALA A 16 0.21 12.03 -0.82
CA ALA A 16 1.66 12.09 -1.03
C ALA A 16 2.14 11.11 -2.12
N ALA A 17 1.42 10.01 -2.33
CA ALA A 17 1.75 9.00 -3.34
C ALA A 17 1.27 9.36 -4.76
N ARG A 18 0.40 10.37 -4.93
CA ARG A 18 -0.06 10.81 -6.26
C ARG A 18 1.11 11.34 -7.08
N GLY A 19 1.21 10.86 -8.31
CA GLY A 19 2.33 11.20 -9.21
C GLY A 19 3.63 10.45 -8.91
N LEU A 20 3.70 9.65 -7.83
CA LEU A 20 4.80 8.75 -7.61
C LEU A 20 4.60 7.47 -8.41
N ASP A 21 5.48 7.25 -9.37
CA ASP A 21 5.56 6.00 -10.12
C ASP A 21 6.29 4.94 -9.28
N ILE A 22 5.61 4.36 -8.29
CA ILE A 22 6.15 3.25 -7.49
C ILE A 22 5.53 1.98 -8.03
N VAL A 23 6.32 1.11 -8.67
CA VAL A 23 5.82 -0.15 -9.26
C VAL A 23 6.78 -1.28 -8.94
N GLY A 24 6.24 -2.49 -8.85
CA GLY A 24 7.05 -3.71 -8.68
C GLY A 24 7.56 -3.92 -7.27
N VAL A 25 6.92 -3.32 -6.25
CA VAL A 25 7.23 -3.62 -4.85
C VAL A 25 6.79 -5.05 -4.52
N SER A 26 7.50 -5.72 -3.61
CA SER A 26 7.14 -7.09 -3.19
C SER A 26 5.92 -7.12 -2.27
N HIS A 27 5.76 -6.07 -1.45
CA HIS A 27 4.72 -5.97 -0.44
C HIS A 27 4.07 -4.59 -0.47
N VAL A 28 2.74 -4.55 -0.30
CA VAL A 28 1.97 -3.36 0.02
C VAL A 28 1.31 -3.59 1.37
N ILE A 29 1.46 -2.66 2.30
CA ILE A 29 0.86 -2.73 3.63
C ILE A 29 -0.05 -1.52 3.80
N ASN A 30 -1.36 -1.77 3.83
CA ASN A 30 -2.35 -0.76 4.19
C ASN A 30 -2.43 -0.69 5.71
N PHE A 31 -1.76 0.31 6.29
CA PHE A 31 -1.77 0.53 7.73
C PHE A 31 -3.16 0.95 8.24
N GLU A 32 -3.89 1.69 7.40
CA GLU A 32 -5.30 2.03 7.61
C GLU A 32 -6.13 1.48 6.45
N ILE A 33 -7.39 1.12 6.75
CA ILE A 33 -8.35 0.66 5.75
C ILE A 33 -8.55 1.78 4.71
N PRO A 34 -8.38 1.50 3.41
CA PRO A 34 -8.64 2.49 2.37
C PRO A 34 -10.08 3.00 2.40
N SER A 35 -10.26 4.30 2.19
CA SER A 35 -11.57 4.96 2.24
C SER A 35 -12.52 4.48 1.13
N THR A 36 -11.96 4.07 -0.01
CA THR A 36 -12.72 3.58 -1.16
C THR A 36 -12.11 2.28 -1.70
N TYR A 37 -12.91 1.53 -2.45
CA TYR A 37 -12.44 0.34 -3.14
C TYR A 37 -11.39 0.69 -4.22
N GLU A 38 -11.59 1.80 -4.91
CA GLU A 38 -10.66 2.32 -5.92
C GLU A 38 -9.30 2.63 -5.31
N ASP A 39 -9.26 3.28 -4.14
CA ASP A 39 -8.02 3.55 -3.41
C ASP A 39 -7.32 2.24 -3.03
N TYR A 40 -8.08 1.23 -2.56
CA TYR A 40 -7.53 -0.09 -2.29
C TYR A 40 -6.86 -0.70 -3.54
N VAL A 41 -7.58 -0.74 -4.67
CA VAL A 41 -7.06 -1.29 -5.94
C VAL A 41 -5.82 -0.53 -6.41
N HIS A 42 -5.82 0.80 -6.33
CA HIS A 42 -4.68 1.64 -6.71
C HIS A 42 -3.45 1.40 -5.82
N ARG A 43 -3.64 1.17 -4.51
CA ARG A 43 -2.56 0.86 -3.57
C ARG A 43 -1.99 -0.53 -3.82
N ILE A 44 -2.83 -1.57 -3.89
CA ILE A 44 -2.33 -2.94 -4.07
C ILE A 44 -1.75 -3.17 -5.47
N GLY A 45 -2.19 -2.40 -6.48
CA GLY A 45 -1.68 -2.45 -7.85
C GLY A 45 -0.20 -2.05 -8.01
N ARG A 46 0.47 -1.68 -6.91
CA ARG A 46 1.90 -1.41 -6.83
C ARG A 46 2.74 -2.69 -6.72
N THR A 47 2.13 -3.81 -6.31
CA THR A 47 2.75 -5.14 -6.27
C THR A 47 2.22 -6.08 -7.36
N GLY A 48 2.80 -7.27 -7.50
CA GLY A 48 2.21 -8.37 -8.28
C GLY A 48 2.21 -8.22 -9.80
N ARG A 49 3.09 -7.39 -10.39
CA ARG A 49 3.14 -7.16 -11.84
C ARG A 49 4.12 -8.08 -12.57
N GLY A 50 3.86 -8.32 -13.87
CA GLY A 50 4.80 -9.00 -14.77
C GLY A 50 5.07 -10.46 -14.39
N GLY A 51 4.03 -11.18 -13.94
CA GLY A 51 4.13 -12.59 -13.52
C GLY A 51 4.77 -12.81 -12.15
N LYS A 52 5.22 -11.75 -11.47
CA LYS A 52 5.74 -11.84 -10.10
C LYS A 52 4.57 -11.94 -9.12
N LYS A 53 4.72 -12.78 -8.09
CA LYS A 53 3.81 -12.79 -6.94
C LYS A 53 4.00 -11.51 -6.12
N GLY A 54 2.90 -10.96 -5.63
CA GLY A 54 2.87 -9.80 -4.75
C GLY A 54 2.03 -10.09 -3.52
N VAL A 55 2.32 -9.41 -2.41
CA VAL A 55 1.56 -9.54 -1.17
C VAL A 55 0.96 -8.19 -0.80
N ALA A 56 -0.34 -8.18 -0.53
CA ALA A 56 -1.04 -7.03 0.01
C ALA A 56 -1.61 -7.41 1.38
N LEU A 57 -1.18 -6.70 2.43
CA LEU A 57 -1.68 -6.85 3.79
C LEU A 57 -2.47 -5.60 4.15
N THR A 58 -3.63 -5.77 4.76
CA THR A 58 -4.43 -4.65 5.26
C THR A 58 -4.73 -4.89 6.72
N PHE A 59 -4.35 -3.94 7.56
CA PHE A 59 -4.79 -3.95 8.94
C PHE A 59 -6.27 -3.58 8.99
N VAL A 60 -7.03 -4.40 9.71
CA VAL A 60 -8.46 -4.20 9.93
C VAL A 60 -8.67 -4.10 11.42
N GLU A 61 -9.36 -3.06 11.85
CA GLU A 61 -9.80 -2.95 13.25
C GLU A 61 -11.00 -3.88 13.47
N GLU A 62 -11.03 -4.55 14.62
CA GLU A 62 -12.20 -5.31 15.04
C GLU A 62 -13.37 -4.35 15.24
N ARG A 63 -14.52 -4.60 14.58
CA ARG A 63 -15.72 -3.77 14.73
C ARG A 63 -16.19 -3.84 16.19
N GLY A 64 -15.77 -2.86 16.98
CA GLY A 64 -16.04 -2.77 18.42
C GLY A 64 -14.98 -1.99 19.21
N ALA A 65 -13.77 -1.79 18.65
CA ALA A 65 -12.68 -1.10 19.34
C ALA A 65 -12.82 0.43 19.44
N ARG A 66 -13.76 1.04 18.71
CA ARG A 66 -14.18 2.44 18.91
C ARG A 66 -15.56 2.51 19.56
N SER A 67 -15.63 2.01 20.79
CA SER A 67 -16.56 2.52 21.78
C SER A 67 -15.75 2.89 23.02
N ARG A 68 -15.06 4.03 22.92
CA ARG A 68 -14.54 4.88 24.00
C ARG A 68 -13.88 6.11 23.40
#